data_AF-A0A7Y7IJ91-F1
#
_entry.id   AF-A0A7Y7IJ91-F1
#
_cell.length_a   1.000
_cell.length_b   1.000
_cell.length_c   1.000
_cell.angle_alpha   90.00
_cell.angle_beta   90.00
_cell.angle_gamma   90.00
#
_symmetry.space_group_name_H-M   'P 1'
#
loop_
_entity.id
_entity.type
_entity.pdbx_description
1 polymer ?
#
loop_
_entity_poly.entity_id
_entity_poly.type
_entity_poly.pdbx_seq_one_letter_code
_entity_poly.pdbx_strand_id
1 'polypeptide(L)'
;MNPMIKPAIVSAPLLGWSILAFPCTLFLIPATIANWPAPAWMVATAVALLIITALLVLRWSAKVRRARRWTENAQRLWQAFEAARHTGATTTEVTVLSVEEVQPTGAWVTINWDQFGYRQPAWIEGAGGTYWPESVLLISPDPNQVHIGQPWPPTYRIAEGDCRAVAPSARR
;
A
#
# COMPACT_ATOMS: atom_id res chain seq x y z
N MET A 1 6.76 7.55 -6.43
CA MET A 1 5.69 6.70 -5.88
C MET A 1 5.84 6.68 -4.37
N ASN A 2 4.80 7.07 -3.64
CA ASN A 2 4.83 7.04 -2.17
C ASN A 2 5.08 5.59 -1.72
N PRO A 3 6.17 5.31 -0.98
CA PRO A 3 6.51 3.95 -0.54
C PRO A 3 5.48 3.36 0.43
N MET A 4 4.51 4.15 0.88
CA MET A 4 3.47 3.75 1.82
C MET A 4 2.20 3.19 1.15
N ILE A 5 2.01 3.38 -0.16
CA ILE A 5 0.87 2.79 -0.89
C ILE A 5 1.20 1.33 -1.20
N LYS A 6 0.28 0.41 -0.86
CA LYS A 6 0.45 -1.02 -1.09
C LYS A 6 0.69 -1.28 -2.58
N PRO A 7 1.84 -1.87 -2.98
CA PRO A 7 2.09 -2.15 -4.37
C PRO A 7 1.14 -3.24 -4.87
N ALA A 8 0.49 -3.02 -6.01
CA ALA A 8 -0.31 -4.03 -6.67
C ALA A 8 0.58 -5.21 -7.13
N ILE A 9 0.51 -6.32 -6.39
CA ILE A 9 1.33 -7.52 -6.63
C ILE A 9 0.91 -8.21 -7.93
N VAL A 10 -0.40 -8.28 -8.18
CA VAL A 10 -0.96 -8.96 -9.34
C VAL A 10 -1.39 -7.92 -10.37
N SER A 11 -0.74 -7.95 -11.53
CA SER A 11 -1.25 -7.27 -12.73
C SER A 11 -1.76 -8.33 -13.68
N ALA A 12 -3.06 -8.31 -14.03
CA ALA A 12 -3.71 -9.24 -14.94
C ALA A 12 -2.89 -9.64 -16.19
N PRO A 13 -2.23 -8.72 -16.92
CA PRO A 13 -1.42 -9.10 -18.07
C PRO A 13 -0.21 -9.95 -17.69
N LEU A 14 0.44 -9.67 -16.56
CA LEU A 14 1.65 -10.37 -16.11
C LEU A 14 1.33 -11.81 -15.65
N LEU A 15 0.12 -12.03 -15.12
CA LEU A 15 -0.40 -13.36 -14.83
C LEU A 15 -0.66 -14.15 -16.12
N GLY A 16 -1.32 -13.52 -17.11
CA GLY A 16 -1.58 -14.16 -18.41
C GLY A 16 -0.28 -14.59 -19.13
N TRP A 17 0.71 -13.69 -19.19
CA TRP A 17 2.00 -14.00 -19.80
C TRP A 17 2.79 -15.09 -19.08
N SER A 18 2.70 -15.18 -17.75
CA SER A 18 3.40 -16.23 -17.00
C SER A 18 2.74 -17.60 -17.18
N ILE A 19 1.41 -17.67 -17.23
CA ILE A 19 0.68 -18.91 -17.49
C ILE A 19 0.95 -19.44 -18.89
N LEU A 20 1.17 -18.56 -19.88
CA LEU A 20 1.38 -18.96 -21.28
C LEU A 20 2.86 -19.27 -21.59
N ALA A 21 3.78 -18.43 -21.12
CA ALA A 21 5.21 -18.59 -21.40
C ALA A 21 5.83 -19.81 -20.70
N PHE A 22 5.43 -20.08 -19.44
CA PHE A 22 6.01 -21.14 -18.62
C PHE A 22 5.82 -22.57 -19.20
N PRO A 23 4.59 -23.02 -19.55
CA PRO A 23 4.39 -24.34 -20.15
C PRO A 23 5.00 -24.43 -21.55
N CYS A 24 5.00 -23.35 -22.34
CA CYS A 24 5.67 -23.31 -23.64
C CYS A 24 7.18 -23.53 -23.49
N THR A 25 7.85 -22.89 -22.51
CA THR A 25 9.26 -23.17 -22.22
C THR A 25 9.49 -24.61 -21.74
N LEU A 26 8.64 -25.12 -20.84
CA LEU A 26 8.77 -26.47 -20.31
C LEU A 26 8.59 -27.56 -21.37
N PHE A 27 7.82 -27.30 -22.42
CA PHE A 27 7.60 -28.26 -23.50
C PHE A 27 8.63 -28.13 -24.63
N LEU A 28 8.94 -26.91 -25.07
CA LEU A 28 9.80 -26.69 -26.24
C LEU A 28 11.29 -26.92 -25.96
N ILE A 29 11.79 -26.64 -24.75
CA ILE A 29 13.20 -26.83 -24.43
C ILE A 29 13.57 -28.33 -24.44
N PRO A 30 12.84 -29.23 -23.75
CA PRO A 30 13.13 -30.67 -23.81
C PRO A 30 12.94 -31.25 -25.21
N ALA A 31 11.92 -30.81 -25.94
CA ALA A 31 11.69 -31.25 -27.32
C ALA A 31 12.83 -30.87 -28.27
N THR A 32 13.47 -29.71 -28.04
CA THR A 32 14.63 -29.27 -28.82
C THR A 32 15.88 -30.11 -28.49
N ILE A 33 16.07 -30.46 -27.22
CA ILE A 33 17.20 -31.32 -26.77
C ILE A 33 17.03 -32.75 -27.31
N ALA A 34 15.80 -33.28 -27.27
CA ALA A 34 15.50 -34.64 -27.72
C ALA A 34 15.66 -34.85 -29.23
N ASN A 35 15.46 -33.80 -30.04
CA ASN A 35 15.56 -33.86 -31.50
C ASN A 35 16.94 -33.41 -32.02
N TRP A 36 18.01 -33.58 -31.26
CA TRP A 36 19.33 -33.13 -31.68
C TRP A 36 19.89 -34.01 -32.82
N PRO A 37 20.44 -33.42 -33.90
CA PRO A 37 20.59 -31.99 -34.18
C PRO A 37 19.28 -31.32 -34.60
N ALA A 38 18.84 -30.34 -33.81
CA ALA A 38 17.56 -29.68 -34.00
C ALA A 38 17.63 -28.62 -35.11
N PRO A 39 16.52 -28.39 -35.85
CA PRO A 39 16.48 -27.35 -36.86
C PRO A 39 16.60 -25.95 -36.26
N ALA A 40 17.25 -25.02 -36.98
CA ALA A 40 17.60 -23.68 -36.48
C ALA A 40 16.41 -22.87 -35.93
N TRP A 41 15.19 -23.06 -36.48
CA TRP A 41 13.99 -22.37 -36.02
C TRP A 41 13.52 -22.86 -34.63
N MET A 42 13.73 -24.14 -34.28
CA MET A 42 13.43 -24.67 -32.94
C MET A 42 14.40 -24.09 -31.92
N VAL A 43 15.69 -23.99 -32.28
CA VAL A 43 16.71 -23.41 -31.40
C VAL A 43 16.42 -21.92 -31.17
N ALA A 44 16.09 -21.16 -32.22
CA ALA A 44 15.77 -19.73 -32.11
C ALA A 44 14.52 -19.47 -31.25
N THR A 45 13.47 -20.27 -31.41
CA THR A 45 12.23 -20.14 -30.61
C THR A 45 12.45 -20.52 -29.15
N ALA A 46 13.23 -21.57 -28.87
CA ALA A 46 13.60 -21.96 -27.50
C ALA A 46 14.39 -20.86 -26.79
N VAL A 47 15.36 -20.24 -27.46
CA VAL A 47 16.14 -19.11 -26.92
C VAL A 47 15.25 -17.90 -26.66
N ALA A 48 14.37 -17.54 -27.60
CA ALA A 48 13.45 -16.41 -27.42
C ALA A 48 12.52 -16.62 -26.20
N LEU A 49 11.97 -17.82 -26.04
CA LEU A 49 11.12 -18.17 -24.91
C LEU A 49 11.88 -18.15 -23.58
N LEU A 50 13.13 -18.64 -23.55
CA LEU A 50 14.00 -18.55 -22.37
C LEU A 50 14.22 -17.10 -21.93
N ILE A 51 14.48 -16.20 -22.88
CA ILE A 51 14.67 -14.76 -22.60
C ILE A 51 13.39 -14.16 -22.03
N ILE A 52 12.23 -14.44 -22.63
CA ILE A 52 10.93 -13.93 -22.15
C ILE A 52 10.65 -14.42 -20.72
N THR A 53 10.86 -15.71 -20.45
CA THR A 53 10.66 -16.28 -19.12
C THR A 53 11.62 -15.67 -18.10
N ALA A 54 12.90 -15.46 -18.43
CA ALA A 54 13.85 -14.80 -17.55
C ALA A 54 13.42 -13.36 -17.20
N LEU A 55 12.92 -12.59 -18.17
CA LEU A 55 12.41 -11.24 -17.95
C LEU A 55 11.17 -11.24 -17.05
N LEU A 56 10.26 -12.20 -17.22
CA LEU A 56 9.09 -12.35 -16.37
C LEU A 56 9.50 -12.67 -14.92
N VAL A 57 10.43 -13.60 -14.72
CA VAL A 57 10.96 -13.96 -13.39
C VAL A 57 11.61 -12.73 -12.73
N LEU A 58 12.42 -11.98 -13.47
CA LEU A 58 13.04 -10.76 -12.96
C LEU A 58 11.98 -9.74 -12.49
N ARG A 59 10.95 -9.50 -13.30
CA ARG A 59 9.85 -8.60 -12.96
C ARG A 59 9.04 -9.07 -11.74
N TRP A 60 8.75 -10.36 -11.65
CA TRP A 60 8.10 -10.95 -10.47
C TRP A 60 8.98 -10.78 -9.22
N SER A 61 10.27 -11.08 -9.31
CA SER A 61 11.19 -10.93 -8.19
C SER A 61 11.25 -9.48 -7.69
N ALA A 62 11.27 -8.50 -8.61
CA ALA A 62 11.26 -7.09 -8.26
C ALA A 62 9.95 -6.68 -7.57
N LYS A 63 8.80 -7.15 -8.07
CA LYS A 63 7.49 -6.91 -7.44
C LYS A 63 7.41 -7.53 -6.05
N VAL A 64 7.82 -8.79 -5.90
CA VAL A 64 7.82 -9.50 -4.61
C VAL A 64 8.76 -8.82 -3.62
N ARG A 65 9.95 -8.40 -4.04
CA ARG A 65 10.87 -7.65 -3.18
C ARG A 65 10.27 -6.34 -2.70
N ARG A 66 9.60 -5.59 -3.58
CA ARG A 66 8.89 -4.36 -3.20
C ARG A 66 7.75 -4.63 -2.22
N ALA A 67 6.96 -5.68 -2.45
CA ALA A 67 5.89 -6.08 -1.55
C ALA A 67 6.41 -6.47 -0.17
N ARG A 68 7.49 -7.26 -0.10
CA ARG A 68 8.13 -7.64 1.18
C ARG A 68 8.62 -6.42 1.96
N ARG A 69 9.34 -5.50 1.31
CA ARG A 69 9.79 -4.25 1.94
C ARG A 69 8.63 -3.40 2.44
N TRP A 70 7.54 -3.33 1.68
CA TRP A 70 6.33 -2.64 2.10
C TRP A 70 5.72 -3.30 3.35
N THR A 71 5.62 -4.64 3.39
CA THR A 71 5.10 -5.37 4.54
C THR A 71 5.97 -5.17 5.79
N GLU A 72 7.29 -5.22 5.66
CA GLU A 72 8.22 -4.97 6.76
C GLU A 72 8.09 -3.55 7.31
N ASN A 73 8.00 -2.55 6.44
CA ASN A 73 7.80 -1.16 6.85
C ASN A 73 6.42 -0.93 7.48
N ALA A 74 5.36 -1.48 6.88
CA ALA A 74 4.01 -1.45 7.43
C ALA A 74 3.97 -2.10 8.82
N GLN A 75 4.73 -3.17 9.01
CA GLN A 75 4.85 -3.83 10.31
C GLN A 75 5.51 -2.96 11.36
N ARG A 76 6.61 -2.29 11.02
CA ARG A 76 7.28 -1.35 11.92
C ARG A 76 6.36 -0.18 12.31
N LEU A 77 5.62 0.36 11.35
CA LEU A 77 4.65 1.43 11.62
C LEU A 77 3.53 0.97 12.55
N TRP A 78 2.97 -0.22 12.33
CA TRP A 78 1.96 -0.79 13.21
C TRP A 78 2.50 -1.06 14.62
N GLN A 79 3.74 -1.53 14.76
CA GLN A 79 4.37 -1.70 16.07
C GLN A 79 4.55 -0.36 16.79
N ALA A 80 4.98 0.70 16.08
CA ALA A 80 5.08 2.04 16.65
C ALA A 80 3.70 2.61 17.01
N PHE A 81 2.68 2.32 16.19
CA PHE A 81 1.30 2.71 16.41
C PHE A 81 0.72 2.06 17.67
N GLU A 82 0.89 0.74 17.83
CA GLU A 82 0.46 0.01 19.01
C GLU A 82 1.20 0.49 20.26
N ALA A 83 2.52 0.71 20.17
CA ALA A 83 3.30 1.27 21.28
C ALA A 83 2.76 2.65 21.69
N ALA A 84 2.51 3.54 20.73
CA ALA A 84 1.95 4.87 20.99
C ALA A 84 0.54 4.79 21.61
N ARG A 85 -0.30 3.86 21.14
CA ARG A 85 -1.64 3.60 21.68
C ARG A 85 -1.62 3.20 23.15
N HIS A 86 -0.63 2.42 23.58
CA HIS A 86 -0.52 2.00 24.98
C HIS A 86 0.06 3.09 25.90
N THR A 87 0.81 4.05 25.36
CA THR A 87 1.44 5.12 26.16
C THR A 87 0.56 6.36 26.35
N GLY A 88 -0.46 6.58 25.51
CA GLY A 88 -1.32 7.76 25.58
C GLY A 88 -2.55 7.55 26.46
N ALA A 89 -2.90 8.55 27.27
CA ALA A 89 -4.09 8.49 28.14
C ALA A 89 -5.41 8.53 27.35
N THR A 90 -5.49 9.36 26.31
CA THR A 90 -6.71 9.56 25.50
C THR A 90 -6.35 9.61 24.02
N THR A 91 -6.34 8.45 23.35
CA THR A 91 -6.09 8.35 21.92
C THR A 91 -7.22 7.62 21.21
N THR A 92 -7.53 8.02 19.99
CA THR A 92 -8.52 7.37 19.12
C THR A 92 -7.95 7.14 17.74
N GLU A 93 -8.55 6.18 17.03
CA GLU A 93 -8.17 5.79 15.68
C GLU A 93 -9.10 6.46 14.68
N VAL A 94 -8.51 7.18 13.72
CA VAL A 94 -9.22 7.73 12.57
C VAL A 94 -8.57 7.27 11.28
N THR A 95 -9.37 6.79 10.33
CA THR A 95 -8.88 6.38 9.02
C THR A 95 -9.07 7.50 8.01
N VAL A 96 -8.00 7.91 7.33
CA VAL A 96 -8.05 8.85 6.20
C VAL A 96 -8.60 8.11 4.98
N LEU A 97 -9.77 8.52 4.51
CA LEU A 97 -10.43 7.94 3.33
C LEU A 97 -9.94 8.59 2.03
N SER A 98 -9.84 9.91 2.01
CA SER A 98 -9.40 10.68 0.86
C SER A 98 -8.62 11.91 1.29
N VAL A 99 -7.72 12.35 0.41
CA VAL A 99 -7.03 13.64 0.52
C VAL A 99 -7.50 14.46 -0.68
N GLU A 100 -8.16 15.58 -0.41
CA GLU A 100 -8.84 16.39 -1.43
C GLU A 100 -7.94 17.49 -1.95
N GLU A 101 -7.44 18.33 -1.04
CA GLU A 101 -6.58 19.46 -1.37
C GLU A 101 -5.44 19.56 -0.37
N VAL A 102 -4.21 19.68 -0.87
CA VAL A 102 -3.01 19.87 -0.07
C VAL A 102 -2.57 21.32 -0.18
N GLN A 103 -2.46 21.99 0.97
CA GLN A 103 -2.03 23.38 1.11
C GLN A 103 -0.71 23.45 1.90
N PRO A 104 0.01 24.58 1.91
CA PRO A 104 1.28 24.70 2.63
C PRO A 104 1.18 24.49 4.15
N THR A 105 0.00 24.75 4.72
CA THR A 105 -0.27 24.70 6.16
C THR A 105 -0.96 23.41 6.62
N GLY A 106 -1.39 22.57 5.68
CA GLY A 106 -2.20 21.39 5.98
C GLY A 106 -2.88 20.78 4.76
N ALA A 107 -3.80 19.86 5.00
CA ALA A 107 -4.60 19.28 3.93
C ALA A 107 -6.05 19.06 4.35
N TRP A 108 -6.95 19.23 3.37
CA TRP A 108 -8.33 18.79 3.46
C TRP A 108 -8.40 17.29 3.21
N VAL A 109 -8.99 16.57 4.16
CA VAL A 109 -9.16 15.12 4.11
C VAL A 109 -10.56 14.74 4.53
N THR A 110 -11.05 13.60 4.04
CA THR A 110 -12.20 12.94 4.66
C THR A 110 -11.68 11.84 5.59
N ILE A 111 -12.09 11.87 6.86
CA ILE A 111 -11.75 10.85 7.85
C ILE A 111 -12.96 10.01 8.24
N ASN A 112 -12.68 8.79 8.68
CA ASN A 112 -13.62 7.91 9.35
C ASN A 112 -13.19 7.74 10.80
N TRP A 113 -14.08 8.02 11.73
CA TRP A 113 -13.91 7.64 13.13
C TRP A 113 -14.17 6.15 13.27
N ASP A 114 -13.11 5.37 13.45
CA ASP A 114 -13.23 3.91 13.42
C ASP A 114 -14.10 3.39 14.57
N GLN A 115 -14.05 4.04 15.73
CA GLN A 115 -14.87 3.67 16.89
C GLN A 115 -16.36 3.97 16.71
N PHE A 116 -16.70 5.00 15.93
CA PHE A 116 -18.08 5.48 15.78
C PHE A 116 -18.70 5.17 14.41
N GLY A 117 -17.91 4.71 13.46
CA GLY A 117 -18.33 4.52 12.06
C GLY A 117 -18.77 5.83 11.39
N TYR A 118 -18.31 6.97 11.90
CA TYR A 118 -18.74 8.29 11.45
C TYR A 118 -17.74 8.90 10.47
N ARG A 119 -18.22 9.35 9.31
CA ARG A 119 -17.40 10.02 8.31
C ARG A 119 -17.58 11.53 8.39
N GLN A 120 -16.47 12.25 8.36
CA GLN A 120 -16.50 13.71 8.38
C GLN A 120 -15.33 14.30 7.61
N PRO A 121 -15.48 15.51 7.07
CA PRO A 121 -14.35 16.27 6.57
C PRO A 121 -13.49 16.74 7.75
N ALA A 122 -12.19 16.74 7.54
CA ALA A 122 -11.22 17.21 8.50
C ALA A 122 -10.09 17.98 7.82
N TRP A 123 -9.53 18.92 8.57
CA TRP A 123 -8.29 19.61 8.26
C TRP A 123 -7.17 18.98 9.08
N ILE A 124 -6.12 18.49 8.44
CA ILE A 124 -4.91 18.05 9.13
C ILE A 124 -3.85 19.14 8.97
N GLU A 125 -3.37 19.68 10.08
CA GLU A 125 -2.27 20.63 10.10
C GLU A 125 -0.93 19.92 9.92
N GLY A 126 0.01 20.61 9.27
CA GLY A 126 1.35 20.13 8.99
C GLY A 126 1.70 20.24 7.51
N ALA A 127 2.99 20.13 7.19
CA ALA A 127 3.50 20.30 5.82
C ALA A 127 3.19 19.09 4.90
N GLY A 128 1.94 18.61 4.89
CA GLY A 128 1.41 17.61 3.94
C GLY A 128 2.15 16.27 3.86
N GLY A 129 3.05 15.98 4.80
CA GLY A 129 4.16 15.04 4.57
C GLY A 129 3.98 13.61 5.07
N THR A 130 3.02 13.34 5.96
CA THR A 130 3.03 12.10 6.76
C THR A 130 1.79 11.23 6.62
N TYR A 131 0.78 11.66 5.87
CA TYR A 131 -0.48 10.95 5.72
C TYR A 131 -0.84 10.75 4.24
N TRP A 132 -1.55 9.66 3.95
CA TRP A 132 -1.94 9.25 2.61
C TRP A 132 -3.36 8.65 2.64
N PRO A 133 -4.07 8.56 1.51
CA PRO A 133 -5.33 7.84 1.45
C PRO A 133 -5.16 6.42 1.97
N GLU A 134 -6.14 5.92 2.73
CA GLU A 134 -6.08 4.61 3.39
C GLU A 134 -4.98 4.51 4.48
N SER A 135 -4.66 5.62 5.16
CA SER A 135 -3.85 5.60 6.38
C SER A 135 -4.74 5.65 7.63
N VAL A 136 -4.31 4.98 8.68
CA VAL A 136 -4.89 5.03 10.03
C VAL A 136 -4.02 5.94 10.86
N LEU A 137 -4.63 6.96 11.46
CA LEU A 137 -4.00 7.93 12.34
C LEU A 137 -4.43 7.64 13.78
N LEU A 138 -3.45 7.64 14.68
CA LEU A 138 -3.70 7.69 16.11
C LEU A 138 -3.68 9.14 16.52
N ILE A 139 -4.83 9.69 16.89
CA ILE A 139 -4.96 11.09 17.28
C ILE A 139 -5.37 11.21 18.74
N SER A 140 -4.96 12.31 19.38
CA SER A 140 -5.57 12.77 20.63
C SER A 140 -6.77 13.65 20.26
N PRO A 141 -8.01 13.26 20.57
CA PRO A 141 -9.15 14.09 20.23
C PRO A 141 -9.11 15.42 20.99
N ASP A 142 -9.18 16.54 20.27
CA ASP A 142 -9.30 17.87 20.88
C ASP A 142 -10.65 18.01 21.63
N PRO A 143 -10.62 18.16 22.96
CA PRO A 143 -11.84 18.27 23.77
C PRO A 143 -12.64 19.53 23.45
N ASN A 144 -12.04 20.56 22.87
CA ASN A 144 -12.75 21.79 22.50
C ASN A 144 -13.59 21.64 21.23
N GLN A 145 -13.36 20.59 20.44
CA GLN A 145 -14.08 20.35 19.19
C GLN A 145 -15.15 19.27 19.32
N VAL A 146 -14.93 18.26 20.16
CA VAL A 146 -15.87 17.14 20.35
C VAL A 146 -16.27 17.04 21.81
N HIS A 147 -17.54 17.31 22.08
CA HIS A 147 -18.13 17.24 23.42
C HIS A 147 -19.23 16.17 23.48
N ILE A 148 -19.32 15.48 24.61
CA ILE A 148 -20.39 14.51 24.86
C ILE A 148 -21.73 15.26 24.89
N GLY A 149 -22.69 14.78 24.08
CA GLY A 149 -24.04 15.33 24.02
C GLY A 149 -24.21 16.57 23.12
N GLN A 150 -23.15 17.03 22.47
CA GLN A 150 -23.21 18.08 21.45
C GLN A 150 -23.19 17.45 20.05
N PRO A 151 -23.72 18.14 19.02
CA PRO A 151 -23.56 17.70 17.64
C PRO A 151 -22.08 17.69 17.26
N TRP A 152 -21.71 16.77 16.36
CA TRP A 152 -20.37 16.74 15.79
C TRP A 152 -20.09 18.04 15.02
N PRO A 153 -18.87 18.58 15.10
CA PRO A 153 -18.51 19.75 14.32
C PRO A 153 -18.61 19.41 12.83
N PRO A 154 -19.02 20.37 11.98
CA PRO A 154 -19.12 20.14 10.54
C PRO A 154 -17.77 19.85 9.90
N THR A 155 -16.69 20.28 10.55
CA THR A 155 -15.31 20.08 10.11
C THR A 155 -14.42 19.96 11.33
N TYR A 156 -13.59 18.93 11.34
CA TYR A 156 -12.69 18.67 12.46
C TYR A 156 -11.27 19.08 12.14
N ARG A 157 -10.55 19.65 13.09
CA ARG A 157 -9.16 20.09 12.91
C ARG A 157 -8.26 19.19 13.74
N ILE A 158 -7.28 18.59 13.08
CA ILE A 158 -6.26 17.75 13.68
C ILE A 158 -4.97 18.56 13.65
N ALA A 159 -4.51 19.02 14.80
CA ALA A 159 -3.22 19.69 14.89
C ALA A 159 -2.08 18.67 14.66
N GLU A 160 -0.94 19.13 14.13
CA GLU A 160 0.22 18.25 13.90
C GLU A 160 0.67 17.56 15.20
N GLY A 161 0.61 18.27 16.33
CA GLY A 161 0.95 17.74 17.66
C GLY A 161 -0.05 16.74 18.25
N ASP A 162 -1.27 16.68 17.71
CA ASP A 162 -2.31 15.74 18.13
C ASP A 162 -2.18 14.40 17.40
N CYS A 163 -1.48 14.36 16.26
CA CYS A 163 -1.13 13.13 15.57
C CYS A 163 0.01 12.41 16.28
N ARG A 164 -0.28 11.26 16.89
CA ARG A 164 0.69 10.47 17.67
C ARG A 164 1.41 9.42 16.84
N ALA A 165 0.70 8.80 15.90
CA ALA A 165 1.25 7.76 15.05
C ALA A 165 0.42 7.60 13.77
N VAL A 166 1.03 7.02 12.74
CA VAL A 166 0.38 6.68 11.47
C VAL A 166 0.75 5.26 11.06
N ALA A 167 -0.22 4.53 10.53
CA ALA A 167 -0.05 3.20 9.96
C ALA A 167 -0.90 3.02 8.70
N PRO A 168 -0.52 2.12 7.76
CA PRO A 168 -1.36 1.84 6.59
C PRO A 168 -2.57 0.96 6.97
N SER A 169 -3.77 1.27 6.43
CA SER A 169 -5.01 0.52 6.73
C SER A 169 -5.02 -0.89 6.12
N ALA A 170 -4.33 -1.10 4.99
CA ALA A 170 -4.35 -2.34 4.22
C ALA A 170 -3.71 -3.58 4.92
N ARG A 171 -3.33 -3.46 6.20
CA ARG A 171 -2.83 -4.53 7.07
C ARG A 171 -3.83 -4.93 8.16
N ARG A 172 -4.93 -4.20 8.33
CA ARG A 172 -6.01 -4.52 9.28
C ARG A 172 -6.83 -5.71 8.79
#